data_AF-A3EXK3-F1
#
_entry.id   AF-A3EXK3-F1
#
_cell.length_a   1.000
_cell.length_b   1.000
_cell.length_c   1.000
_cell.angle_alpha   90.00
_cell.angle_beta   90.00
_cell.angle_gamma   90.00
#
_symmetry.space_group_name_H-M   'P 1'
#
loop_
_entity.id
_entity.type
_entity.pdbx_description
1 polymer ?
#
loop_
_entity_poly.entity_id
_entity_poly.type
_entity_poly.pdbx_seq_one_letter_code
_entity_poly.pdbx_strand_id
1 'polypeptide(L)'
;TRTTTMYSRASGKHLRVLENGEVDGKGERNDIYAKVIVQSVTFGRITIRGIKSNRMLCLNKYGKLVGRKRKGALEKRKKCMFEDILLNGYQTFESVRYPCWFVAINKRGRAVKGHLSMRGKRTRFFMYGHLYRSLSSRSTPRRRRMKRLGLRTRKQNTEAMTINRGKSKIKRVI
;
A
#
# COMPACT_ATOMS: atom_id res chain seq x y z
N THR A 1 -10.21 -18.95 -1.76
CA THR A 1 -10.70 -17.59 -1.47
C THR A 1 -10.38 -17.22 -0.04
N ARG A 2 -10.01 -15.95 0.25
CA ARG A 2 -9.61 -15.52 1.60
C ARG A 2 -10.20 -14.16 1.97
N THR A 3 -10.72 -14.03 3.18
CA THR A 3 -11.13 -12.75 3.76
C THR A 3 -9.98 -12.11 4.53
N THR A 4 -9.68 -10.84 4.28
CA THR A 4 -8.58 -10.10 4.91
C THR A 4 -8.85 -8.60 4.88
N THR A 5 -7.97 -7.81 5.49
CA THR A 5 -7.76 -6.39 5.15
C THR A 5 -6.44 -6.23 4.40
N MET A 6 -6.22 -5.09 3.75
CA MET A 6 -4.94 -4.75 3.12
C MET A 6 -4.40 -3.47 3.74
N TYR A 7 -3.31 -3.60 4.48
CA TYR A 7 -2.62 -2.48 5.11
C TYR A 7 -1.69 -1.81 4.10
N SER A 8 -1.88 -0.51 3.84
CA SER A 8 -0.98 0.27 3.00
C SER A 8 0.24 0.72 3.81
N ARG A 9 1.43 0.40 3.31
CA ARG A 9 2.68 0.83 3.94
C ARG A 9 2.85 2.35 3.93
N ALA A 10 2.29 3.03 2.93
CA ALA A 10 2.45 4.46 2.73
C ALA A 10 1.53 5.30 3.64
N SER A 11 0.24 4.96 3.74
CA SER A 11 -0.69 5.70 4.59
C SER A 11 -0.72 5.22 6.04
N GLY A 12 -0.27 3.99 6.32
CA GLY A 12 -0.38 3.39 7.65
C GLY A 12 -1.82 3.02 8.03
N LYS A 13 -2.69 2.88 7.03
CA LYS A 13 -4.12 2.60 7.15
C LYS A 13 -4.52 1.50 6.18
N HIS A 14 -5.77 1.04 6.25
CA HIS A 14 -6.27 -0.02 5.40
C HIS A 14 -6.94 0.49 4.12
N LEU A 15 -6.77 -0.24 3.02
CA LEU A 15 -7.50 0.01 1.78
C LEU A 15 -9.01 -0.17 2.03
N ARG A 16 -9.83 0.76 1.54
CA ARG A 16 -11.28 0.69 1.54
C ARG A 16 -11.83 0.68 0.13
N VAL A 17 -12.90 -0.08 -0.06
CA VAL A 17 -13.75 0.00 -1.25
C VAL A 17 -15.14 0.43 -0.78
N LEU A 18 -15.45 1.71 -0.97
CA LEU A 18 -16.64 2.36 -0.42
C LEU A 18 -17.90 2.05 -1.23
N GLU A 19 -19.07 2.32 -0.64
CA GLU A 19 -20.38 2.05 -1.24
C GLU A 19 -20.61 2.83 -2.54
N ASN A 20 -20.10 4.05 -2.62
CA ASN A 20 -20.14 4.90 -3.82
C ASN A 20 -19.14 4.46 -4.90
N GLY A 21 -18.30 3.45 -4.63
CA GLY A 21 -17.25 2.98 -5.54
C GLY A 21 -15.95 3.77 -5.48
N GLU A 22 -15.80 4.70 -4.53
CA GLU A 22 -14.51 5.30 -4.21
C GLU A 22 -13.58 4.28 -3.54
N VAL A 23 -12.28 4.44 -3.80
CA VAL A 23 -11.22 3.63 -3.21
C VAL A 23 -10.22 4.56 -2.56
N ASP A 24 -9.94 4.32 -1.29
CA ASP A 24 -8.93 5.06 -0.54
C ASP A 24 -8.14 4.11 0.38
N GLY A 25 -7.11 4.63 1.03
CA GLY A 25 -6.37 3.92 2.08
C GLY A 25 -6.45 4.68 3.38
N LYS A 26 -7.66 4.94 3.86
CA LYS A 26 -7.94 5.66 5.12
C LYS A 26 -8.65 4.80 6.16
N GLY A 27 -8.82 3.50 5.92
CA GLY A 27 -9.56 2.63 6.83
C GLY A 27 -8.82 2.37 8.14
N GLU A 28 -9.54 2.48 9.25
CA GLU A 28 -9.08 2.04 10.55
C GLU A 28 -9.12 0.52 10.69
N ARG A 29 -8.51 -0.01 11.76
CA ARG A 29 -8.36 -1.47 11.98
C ARG A 29 -9.67 -2.27 11.92
N ASN A 30 -10.77 -1.67 12.35
CA ASN A 30 -12.08 -2.30 12.43
C ASN A 30 -13.08 -1.73 11.40
N ASP A 31 -12.62 -0.94 10.43
CA ASP A 31 -13.47 -0.35 9.40
C ASP A 31 -14.12 -1.45 8.54
N ILE A 32 -15.45 -1.44 8.46
CA ILE A 32 -16.23 -2.44 7.74
C ILE A 32 -15.98 -2.41 6.22
N TYR A 33 -15.63 -1.25 5.66
CA TYR A 33 -15.30 -1.07 4.25
C TYR A 33 -13.86 -1.48 3.93
N ALA A 34 -13.03 -1.69 4.94
CA ALA A 34 -11.66 -2.19 4.78
C ALA A 34 -11.56 -3.72 4.67
N LYS A 35 -12.65 -4.44 4.97
CA LYS A 35 -12.72 -5.89 4.82
C LYS A 35 -12.91 -6.25 3.36
N VAL A 36 -11.99 -7.06 2.83
CA VAL A 36 -11.99 -7.51 1.43
C VAL A 36 -11.90 -9.02 1.34
N ILE A 37 -12.44 -9.56 0.25
CA ILE A 37 -12.24 -10.92 -0.20
C ILE A 37 -11.22 -10.89 -1.34
N VAL A 38 -10.14 -11.65 -1.16
CA VAL A 38 -9.13 -11.93 -2.18
C VAL A 38 -9.42 -13.31 -2.75
N GLN A 39 -9.67 -13.37 -4.05
CA GLN A 39 -10.00 -14.61 -4.75
C GLN A 39 -8.99 -14.83 -5.87
N SER A 40 -8.28 -15.95 -5.82
CA SER A 40 -7.43 -16.42 -6.92
C SER A 40 -8.32 -16.76 -8.13
N VAL A 41 -7.89 -16.31 -9.31
CA VAL A 41 -8.56 -16.61 -10.59
C VAL A 41 -7.74 -17.65 -11.35
N THR A 42 -6.45 -17.39 -11.49
CA THR A 42 -5.44 -18.28 -12.08
C THR A 42 -4.16 -18.15 -11.26
N PHE A 43 -3.14 -18.96 -11.55
CA PHE A 43 -1.85 -18.87 -10.85
C PHE A 43 -1.30 -17.43 -10.86
N GLY A 44 -0.98 -16.90 -9.68
CA GLY A 44 -0.47 -15.54 -9.47
C GLY A 44 -1.47 -14.39 -9.67
N ARG A 45 -2.69 -14.65 -10.17
CA ARG A 45 -3.68 -13.60 -10.48
C ARG A 45 -4.87 -13.66 -9.55
N ILE A 46 -5.18 -12.51 -8.97
CA ILE A 46 -6.23 -12.34 -7.98
C ILE A 46 -7.27 -11.31 -8.41
N THR A 47 -8.43 -11.42 -7.79
CA THR A 47 -9.44 -10.35 -7.72
C THR A 47 -9.62 -9.93 -6.27
N ILE A 48 -9.96 -8.67 -6.07
CA ILE A 48 -10.15 -8.08 -4.75
C ILE A 48 -11.55 -7.48 -4.72
N ARG A 49 -12.38 -7.90 -3.75
CA ARG A 49 -13.76 -7.41 -3.60
C ARG A 49 -13.99 -6.88 -2.19
N GLY A 50 -14.51 -5.66 -2.06
CA GLY A 50 -14.99 -5.13 -0.78
C GLY A 50 -16.18 -5.95 -0.29
N ILE A 51 -16.13 -6.42 0.96
CA ILE A 51 -17.20 -7.23 1.55
C ILE A 51 -18.46 -6.38 1.73
N LYS A 52 -18.33 -5.24 2.42
CA LYS A 52 -19.48 -4.38 2.74
C LYS A 52 -20.15 -3.80 1.49
N SER A 53 -19.35 -3.29 0.55
CA SER A 53 -19.86 -2.66 -0.67
C SER A 53 -20.17 -3.62 -1.81
N ASN A 54 -19.79 -4.90 -1.69
CA ASN A 54 -19.90 -5.91 -2.74
C ASN A 54 -19.33 -5.45 -4.11
N ARG A 55 -18.27 -4.62 -4.07
CA ARG A 55 -17.64 -4.02 -5.26
C ARG A 55 -16.25 -4.59 -5.47
N MET A 56 -15.95 -4.96 -6.72
CA MET A 56 -14.61 -5.35 -7.14
C MET A 56 -13.73 -4.11 -7.29
N LEU A 57 -12.51 -4.19 -6.78
CA LEU A 57 -11.46 -3.21 -7.04
C LEU A 57 -11.03 -3.32 -8.49
N CYS A 58 -10.99 -2.21 -9.21
CA CYS A 58 -10.59 -2.16 -10.61
C CYS A 58 -9.76 -0.91 -10.91
N LEU A 59 -8.93 -0.98 -11.94
CA LEU A 59 -8.36 0.19 -12.61
C LEU A 59 -9.18 0.50 -13.87
N ASN A 60 -9.61 1.75 -14.01
CA ASN A 60 -10.22 2.20 -15.26
C ASN A 60 -9.16 2.61 -16.28
N LYS A 61 -9.59 2.93 -17.52
CA LYS A 61 -8.69 3.35 -18.62
C LYS A 61 -7.91 4.64 -18.34
N TYR A 62 -8.35 5.43 -17.37
CA TYR A 62 -7.68 6.66 -16.93
C TYR A 62 -6.71 6.43 -15.76
N GLY A 63 -6.55 5.18 -15.34
CA GLY A 63 -5.70 4.78 -14.21
C GLY A 63 -6.29 5.09 -12.84
N LYS A 64 -7.59 5.39 -12.73
CA LYS A 64 -8.25 5.60 -11.44
C LYS A 64 -8.64 4.25 -10.82
N LEU A 65 -8.29 4.05 -9.55
CA LEU A 65 -8.83 2.96 -8.74
C LEU A 65 -10.30 3.22 -8.42
N VAL A 66 -11.14 2.24 -8.70
CA VAL A 66 -12.60 2.34 -8.54
C VAL A 66 -13.20 1.01 -8.11
N GLY A 67 -14.25 1.06 -7.30
CA GLY A 67 -15.09 -0.07 -6.93
C GLY A 67 -16.24 -0.25 -7.91
N ARG A 68 -16.27 -1.38 -8.64
CA ARG A 68 -17.34 -1.70 -9.60
C ARG A 68 -18.16 -2.90 -9.16
N LYS A 69 -19.47 -2.87 -9.41
CA LYS A 69 -20.33 -4.05 -9.25
C LYS A 69 -19.84 -5.16 -10.19
N ARG A 70 -19.95 -6.42 -9.76
CA ARG A 70 -19.59 -7.60 -10.56
C ARG A 70 -20.61 -7.79 -11.69
N LYS A 71 -20.52 -6.99 -12.75
CA LYS A 71 -21.36 -7.06 -13.96
C LYS A 71 -20.52 -6.87 -15.23
N GLY A 72 -20.85 -7.60 -16.29
CA GLY A 72 -20.26 -7.47 -17.63
C GLY A 72 -19.33 -8.61 -18.07
N ALA A 73 -18.98 -8.59 -19.36
CA ALA A 73 -18.15 -9.59 -20.07
C ALA A 73 -16.74 -9.76 -19.48
N LEU A 74 -16.09 -10.90 -19.79
CA LEU A 74 -14.78 -11.29 -19.26
C LEU A 74 -13.69 -10.23 -19.49
N GLU A 75 -13.67 -9.57 -20.65
CA GLU A 75 -12.74 -8.47 -20.95
C GLU A 75 -12.89 -7.27 -20.01
N LYS A 76 -14.12 -7.00 -19.53
CA LYS A 76 -14.36 -5.97 -18.51
C LYS A 76 -13.84 -6.42 -17.14
N ARG A 77 -13.70 -7.74 -16.90
CA ARG A 77 -13.18 -8.31 -15.65
C ARG A 77 -11.65 -8.23 -15.55
N LYS A 78 -10.90 -8.25 -16.66
CA LYS A 78 -9.43 -8.06 -16.66
C LYS A 78 -9.00 -6.74 -16.01
N LYS A 79 -9.83 -5.70 -16.07
CA LYS A 79 -9.63 -4.41 -15.38
C LYS A 79 -9.67 -4.50 -13.84
N CYS A 80 -10.17 -5.61 -13.32
CA CYS A 80 -10.35 -5.90 -11.89
C CYS A 80 -9.51 -7.09 -11.42
N MET A 81 -8.56 -7.53 -12.26
CA MET A 81 -7.62 -8.61 -11.97
C MET A 81 -6.23 -8.02 -11.79
N PHE A 82 -5.50 -8.56 -10.82
CA PHE A 82 -4.17 -8.11 -10.47
C PHE A 82 -3.22 -9.29 -10.30
N GLU A 83 -1.97 -9.13 -10.66
CA GLU A 83 -0.88 -10.04 -10.29
C GLU A 83 -0.41 -9.70 -8.88
N ASP A 84 -0.41 -10.69 -7.98
CA ASP A 84 0.04 -10.56 -6.58
C ASP A 84 1.53 -10.86 -6.49
N ILE A 85 2.34 -9.81 -6.42
CA ILE A 85 3.79 -9.87 -6.53
C ILE A 85 4.41 -9.47 -5.18
N LEU A 86 5.21 -10.35 -4.61
CA LEU A 86 5.98 -10.07 -3.40
C LEU A 86 7.28 -9.34 -3.77
N LEU A 87 7.37 -8.05 -3.43
CA LEU A 87 8.55 -7.21 -3.70
C LEU A 87 9.08 -6.61 -2.39
N ASN A 88 10.35 -6.88 -2.07
CA ASN A 88 11.03 -6.39 -0.87
C ASN A 88 10.26 -6.70 0.43
N GLY A 89 9.61 -7.87 0.50
CA GLY A 89 8.81 -8.30 1.66
C GLY A 89 7.42 -7.66 1.77
N TYR A 90 6.96 -6.93 0.75
CA TYR A 90 5.62 -6.34 0.68
C TYR A 90 4.86 -6.86 -0.54
N GLN A 91 3.54 -6.98 -0.40
CA GLN A 91 2.68 -7.31 -1.54
C GLN A 91 2.50 -6.08 -2.43
N THR A 92 2.55 -6.32 -3.73
CA THR A 92 2.24 -5.36 -4.79
C THR A 92 1.23 -5.99 -5.73
N PHE A 93 0.31 -5.17 -6.24
CA PHE A 93 -0.78 -5.65 -7.08
C PHE A 93 -0.74 -4.94 -8.42
N GLU A 94 -0.19 -5.61 -9.43
CA GLU A 94 -0.07 -5.07 -10.79
C GLU A 94 -1.30 -5.39 -11.62
N SER A 95 -1.79 -4.43 -12.41
CA SER A 95 -2.98 -4.60 -13.25
C SER A 95 -2.71 -5.51 -14.43
N VAL A 96 -3.46 -6.61 -14.54
CA VAL A 96 -3.40 -7.53 -15.70
C VAL A 96 -3.76 -6.81 -17.01
N ARG A 97 -4.69 -5.85 -16.98
CA ARG A 97 -5.12 -5.13 -18.19
C ARG A 97 -4.16 -4.01 -18.62
N TYR A 98 -3.42 -3.46 -17.66
CA TYR A 98 -2.63 -2.24 -17.81
C TYR A 98 -1.27 -2.50 -17.16
N PRO A 99 -0.33 -3.12 -17.89
CA PRO A 99 0.99 -3.43 -17.36
C PRO A 99 1.65 -2.19 -16.76
N CYS A 100 2.48 -2.41 -15.75
CA CYS A 100 3.16 -1.40 -14.96
C CYS A 100 2.23 -0.48 -14.13
N TRP A 101 0.90 -0.69 -14.12
CA TRP A 101 0.00 0.06 -13.24
C TRP A 101 -0.33 -0.76 -12.00
N PHE A 102 -0.03 -0.19 -10.84
CA PHE A 102 -0.21 -0.84 -9.56
C PHE A 102 -1.41 -0.25 -8.80
N VAL A 103 -2.03 -1.09 -7.97
CA VAL A 103 -2.80 -0.57 -6.84
C VAL A 103 -1.85 0.25 -5.97
N ALA A 104 -2.16 1.52 -5.75
CA ALA A 104 -1.29 2.41 -5.00
C ALA A 104 -2.08 3.46 -4.22
N ILE A 105 -1.69 3.68 -2.97
CA ILE A 105 -2.22 4.70 -2.07
C ILE A 105 -1.05 5.59 -1.61
N ASN A 106 -1.23 6.90 -1.64
CA ASN A 106 -0.24 7.84 -1.13
C ASN A 106 -0.27 7.96 0.41
N LYS A 107 0.68 8.72 0.97
CA LYS A 107 0.77 8.97 2.43
C LYS A 107 -0.49 9.59 3.03
N ARG A 108 -1.26 10.37 2.26
CA ARG A 108 -2.51 11.02 2.68
C ARG A 108 -3.73 10.08 2.58
N GLY A 109 -3.51 8.80 2.22
CA GLY A 109 -4.57 7.82 2.04
C GLY A 109 -5.35 7.97 0.73
N ARG A 110 -4.91 8.80 -0.22
CA ARG A 110 -5.59 8.95 -1.52
C ARG A 110 -5.07 7.92 -2.52
N ALA A 111 -5.97 7.39 -3.35
CA ALA A 111 -5.60 6.55 -4.47
C ALA A 111 -4.70 7.29 -5.47
N VAL A 112 -3.66 6.60 -5.95
CA VAL A 112 -2.71 7.11 -6.94
C VAL A 112 -3.14 6.64 -8.32
N LYS A 113 -3.00 7.50 -9.34
CA LYS A 113 -3.29 7.12 -10.72
C LYS A 113 -2.29 6.06 -11.21
N GLY A 114 -2.75 5.13 -12.05
CA GLY A 114 -1.95 4.03 -12.60
C GLY A 114 -0.60 4.47 -13.18
N HIS A 115 -0.57 5.46 -14.08
CA HIS A 115 0.67 5.98 -14.67
C HIS A 115 1.65 6.61 -13.66
N LEU A 116 1.18 6.98 -12.46
CA LEU A 116 2.02 7.51 -11.37
C LEU A 116 2.46 6.42 -10.37
N SER A 117 1.82 5.26 -10.42
CA SER A 117 2.01 4.19 -9.42
C SER A 117 3.39 3.51 -9.50
N MET A 118 4.05 3.54 -10.68
CA MET A 118 5.41 3.04 -10.86
C MET A 118 6.47 3.83 -10.08
N ARG A 119 6.36 5.16 -10.08
CA ARG A 119 7.38 6.06 -9.53
C ARG A 119 7.43 5.99 -8.00
N GLY A 120 6.27 5.77 -7.37
CA GLY A 120 6.13 5.72 -5.92
C GLY A 120 6.42 4.34 -5.33
N LYS A 121 7.71 3.99 -5.13
CA LYS A 121 8.11 2.67 -4.60
C LYS A 121 7.32 2.23 -3.37
N ARG A 122 7.10 3.13 -2.39
CA ARG A 122 6.35 2.83 -1.16
C ARG A 122 4.81 2.89 -1.31
N THR A 123 4.28 3.63 -2.29
CA THR A 123 2.82 3.81 -2.41
C THR A 123 2.10 2.56 -2.90
N ARG A 124 2.82 1.66 -3.58
CA ARG A 124 2.32 0.38 -4.06
C ARG A 124 2.50 -0.79 -3.09
N PHE A 125 3.13 -0.57 -1.93
CA PHE A 125 3.40 -1.63 -0.96
C PHE A 125 2.25 -1.83 0.02
N PHE A 126 1.79 -3.07 0.09
CA PHE A 126 0.74 -3.51 0.98
C PHE A 126 1.19 -4.71 1.81
N MET A 127 0.42 -4.98 2.86
CA MET A 127 0.51 -6.22 3.62
C MET A 127 -0.89 -6.75 3.86
N TYR A 128 -1.06 -8.07 3.77
CA TYR A 128 -2.28 -8.71 4.23
C TYR A 128 -2.46 -8.51 5.74
N GLY A 129 -3.70 -8.24 6.16
CA GLY A 129 -4.04 -7.83 7.53
C GLY A 129 -3.57 -8.80 8.61
N HIS A 130 -3.60 -10.11 8.35
CA HIS A 130 -3.10 -11.12 9.27
C HIS A 130 -1.57 -11.01 9.49
N LEU A 131 -0.79 -10.77 8.43
CA LEU A 131 0.66 -10.53 8.52
C LEU A 131 0.94 -9.25 9.29
N TYR A 132 0.23 -8.17 8.95
CA TYR A 132 0.34 -6.91 9.67
C TYR A 132 0.02 -7.05 11.18
N ARG A 133 -1.03 -7.81 11.52
CA ARG A 133 -1.40 -8.07 12.93
C ARG A 133 -0.31 -8.85 13.67
N SER A 134 0.27 -9.87 13.05
CA SER A 134 1.35 -10.67 13.63
C SER A 134 2.64 -9.87 13.87
N LEU A 135 2.98 -8.94 12.97
CA LEU A 135 4.17 -8.08 13.14
C LEU A 135 3.93 -6.93 14.12
N SER A 136 2.71 -6.38 14.14
CA SER A 136 2.34 -5.32 15.09
C SER A 136 2.23 -5.84 16.52
N SER A 137 1.74 -7.07 16.74
CA SER A 137 1.75 -7.67 18.08
C SER A 137 3.18 -7.86 18.58
N ARG A 138 4.12 -8.35 17.75
CA ARG A 138 5.54 -8.52 18.12
C ARG A 138 6.28 -7.22 18.44
N SER A 139 5.85 -6.09 17.89
CA SER A 139 6.47 -4.77 18.18
C SER A 139 5.92 -4.11 19.46
N THR A 140 4.80 -4.58 20.00
CA THR A 140 4.18 -4.00 21.20
C THR A 140 4.90 -4.25 22.54
N PRO A 141 5.57 -5.40 22.83
CA PRO A 141 6.25 -5.60 24.11
C PRO A 141 7.38 -4.60 24.30
N ARG A 142 8.21 -4.39 23.28
CA ARG A 142 9.36 -3.49 23.33
C ARG A 142 8.94 -2.02 23.42
N ARG A 143 7.86 -1.63 22.73
CA ARG A 143 7.35 -0.25 22.74
C ARG A 143 6.60 0.09 24.04
N ARG A 144 5.86 -0.87 24.62
CA ARG A 144 5.25 -0.74 25.95
C ARG A 144 6.32 -0.66 27.04
N ARG A 145 7.35 -1.51 26.98
CA ARG A 145 8.51 -1.46 27.89
C ARG A 145 9.26 -0.14 27.78
N MET A 146 9.59 0.33 26.57
CA MET A 146 10.24 1.65 26.40
C MET A 146 9.36 2.81 26.89
N LYS A 147 8.05 2.80 26.65
CA LYS A 147 7.13 3.82 27.19
C LYS A 147 7.06 3.79 28.73
N ARG A 148 6.99 2.60 29.32
CA ARG A 148 6.99 2.42 30.79
C ARG A 148 8.32 2.85 31.41
N LEU A 149 9.43 2.71 30.67
CA LEU A 149 10.77 3.17 31.04
C LEU A 149 11.04 4.65 30.67
N GLY A 150 10.07 5.39 30.15
CA GLY A 150 10.28 6.80 29.71
C GLY A 150 11.22 6.97 28.51
N LEU A 151 11.66 5.89 27.88
CA LEU A 151 12.62 5.90 26.77
C LEU A 151 11.91 6.30 25.47
N ARG A 152 12.19 7.52 24.98
CA ARG A 152 11.73 7.98 23.67
C ARG A 152 12.39 7.12 22.58
N THR A 153 11.58 6.46 21.74
CA THR A 153 12.09 5.86 20.50
C THR A 153 12.65 6.97 19.63
N ARG A 154 13.97 6.94 19.39
CA ARG A 154 14.68 7.89 18.52
C ARG A 154 13.96 7.96 17.17
N LYS A 155 13.28 9.08 16.90
CA LYS A 155 12.83 9.43 15.55
C LYS A 155 14.11 9.50 14.73
N GLN A 156 14.30 8.62 13.75
CA GLN A 156 15.36 8.80 12.77
C GLN A 156 15.02 10.07 11.99
N ASN A 157 15.60 11.19 12.40
CA ASN A 157 15.72 12.37 11.54
C ASN A 157 16.67 11.97 10.41
N THR A 158 16.14 11.79 9.21
CA THR A 158 16.93 11.80 7.98
C THR A 158 17.25 13.24 7.65
N GLU A 159 18.28 13.80 8.29
CA GLU A 159 18.90 15.06 7.93
C GLU A 159 20.25 15.13 8.66
N ALA A 160 21.31 14.66 7.99
CA ALA A 160 22.72 15.04 8.18
C ALA A 160 23.62 14.09 7.37
N MET A 161 23.79 14.39 6.09
CA MET A 161 25.02 14.05 5.35
C MET A 161 25.44 15.31 4.62
N THR A 162 25.93 16.30 5.38
CA THR A 162 26.81 17.33 4.84
C THR A 162 28.21 16.84 5.11
N ILE A 163 28.83 16.24 4.10
CA ILE A 163 30.23 15.81 4.14
C ILE A 163 31.09 17.07 4.20
N ASN A 164 31.86 17.19 5.29
CA ASN A 164 32.94 18.15 5.47
C ASN A 164 33.90 18.10 4.27
N ARG A 165 33.95 19.17 3.46
CA ARG A 165 35.12 19.45 2.63
C ARG A 165 36.20 20.04 3.55
N GLY A 166 37.23 19.25 3.79
CA GLY A 166 38.42 19.65 4.53
C GLY A 166 39.10 20.86 3.88
N LYS A 167 39.53 21.78 4.74
CA LYS A 167 40.42 22.90 4.42
C LYS A 167 41.78 22.34 3.98
N SER A 168 42.27 22.73 2.80
CA SER A 168 43.69 22.71 2.48
C SER A 168 44.14 24.15 2.22
N LYS A 169 45.02 24.64 3.10
CA LYS A 169 45.73 25.91 2.95
C LYS A 169 46.82 25.72 1.89
N ILE A 170 46.81 26.55 0.85
CA ILE A 170 48.00 26.78 0.02
C ILE A 170 48.36 28.26 0.20
N LYS A 171 49.53 28.48 0.81
CA LYS A 171 50.16 29.80 0.97
C LYS A 171 50.60 30.28 -0.43
N ARG A 172 50.21 31.49 -0.81
CA ARG A 172 50.95 32.26 -1.84
C ARG A 172 52.24 32.74 -1.19
N VAL A 173 53.36 32.31 -1.74
CA VAL A 173 54.64 33.03 -1.60
C VAL A 173 54.71 34.00 -2.78
N ILE A 174 55.25 35.18 -2.46
CA ILE A 174 55.39 36.39 -3.27
C ILE A 174 56.05 36.11 -4.62
#